data_AF-A0A497SWJ1-F1
#
_entry.id   AF-A0A497SWJ1-F1
#
_cell.length_a   1.000
_cell.length_b   1.000
_cell.length_c   1.000
_cell.angle_alpha   90.00
_cell.angle_beta   90.00
_cell.angle_gamma   90.00
#
_symmetry.space_group_name_H-M   'P 1'
#
loop_
_entity.id
_entity.type
_entity.pdbx_description
1 polymer ?
#
loop_
_entity_poly.entity_id
_entity_poly.type
_entity_poly.pdbx_seq_one_letter_code
_entity_poly.pdbx_strand_id
1 'polypeptide(L)' 'MLTEIDKKIIDILRNEPEPLTTYEVAKKTGIAWATANIHLKELQFNGFIKGRDEEEGGRKKKVWWVEQQRLDRFLKKV' A
#
# COMPACT_ATOMS: atom_id res chain seq x y z
N MET A 1 -5.59 -6.91 13.15
CA MET A 1 -4.84 -8.11 12.73
C MET A 1 -4.65 -8.00 11.22
N LEU A 2 -3.47 -8.29 10.68
CA LEU A 2 -3.24 -8.20 9.22
C LEU A 2 -3.89 -9.39 8.51
N THR A 3 -4.72 -9.12 7.51
CA THR A 3 -5.31 -10.13 6.64
C THR A 3 -4.29 -10.63 5.61
N GLU A 4 -4.61 -11.71 4.90
CA GLU A 4 -3.77 -12.20 3.79
C GLU A 4 -3.68 -11.19 2.64
N ILE A 5 -4.74 -10.42 2.40
CA ILE A 5 -4.75 -9.33 1.42
C ILE A 5 -3.77 -8.23 1.85
N ASP A 6 -3.79 -7.85 3.13
CA ASP A 6 -2.89 -6.83 3.68
C ASP A 6 -1.42 -7.24 3.51
N LYS A 7 -1.10 -8.48 3.85
CA LYS A 7 0.25 -9.03 3.69
C LYS A 7 0.70 -8.98 2.24
N LYS A 8 -0.17 -9.39 1.31
CA LYS A 8 0.12 -9.36 -0.13
C LYS A 8 0.33 -7.92 -0.65
N ILE A 9 -0.48 -6.96 -0.20
CA ILE A 9 -0.32 -5.54 -0.56
C ILE A 9 1.02 -5.00 -0.05
N ILE A 10 1.37 -5.29 1.21
CA ILE A 10 2.64 -4.85 1.81
C ILE A 10 3.82 -5.44 1.03
N ASP A 11 3.76 -6.73 0.70
CA ASP A 11 4.83 -7.40 -0.04
C ASP A 11 5.03 -6.78 -1.43
N ILE A 12 3.95 -6.53 -2.17
CA ILE A 12 4.01 -5.81 -3.46
C ILE A 12 4.64 -4.44 -3.27
N LEU A 13 4.13 -3.61 -2.36
CA LEU A 13 4.63 -2.24 -2.15
C LEU A 13 6.08 -2.21 -1.63
N ARG A 14 6.58 -3.29 -1.03
CA ARG A 14 7.95 -3.41 -0.56
C ARG A 14 8.93 -3.73 -1.69
N ASN A 15 8.50 -4.55 -2.64
CA ASN A 15 9.33 -5.04 -3.73
C ASN A 15 9.33 -4.10 -4.95
N GLU A 16 8.51 -3.06 -4.94
CA GLU A 16 8.43 -2.08 -6.01
C GLU A 16 9.31 -0.86 -5.68
N PRO A 17 10.17 -0.42 -6.63
CA PRO A 17 11.08 0.70 -6.39
C PRO A 17 10.34 2.05 -6.36
N GLU A 18 9.20 2.15 -7.04
CA GLU A 18 8.40 3.37 -7.17
C GLU A 18 7.05 3.23 -6.44
N PRO A 19 6.50 4.33 -5.90
CA PRO A 19 5.17 4.33 -5.32
C PRO A 19 4.10 3.90 -6.32
N LEU A 20 3.20 3.01 -5.89
CA LEU A 20 2.13 2.51 -6.75
C LEU A 20 0.82 3.25 -6.50
N THR A 21 0.04 3.46 -7.56
CA THR A 21 -1.36 3.89 -7.44
C THR A 21 -2.24 2.77 -6.88
N THR A 22 -3.40 3.13 -6.32
CA THR A 22 -4.43 2.15 -5.90
C THR A 22 -4.81 1.19 -7.04
N TYR A 23 -4.81 1.67 -8.29
CA TYR A 23 -5.13 0.87 -9.46
C TYR A 23 -4.06 -0.18 -9.74
N GLU A 24 -2.79 0.19 -9.68
CA GLU A 24 -1.69 -0.75 -9.87
C GLU A 24 -1.65 -1.80 -8.77
N VAL A 25 -1.89 -1.40 -7.52
CA VAL A 25 -2.01 -2.34 -6.40
C VAL A 25 -3.14 -3.33 -6.65
N ALA A 26 -4.34 -2.86 -7.03
CA ALA A 26 -5.47 -3.72 -7.33
C ALA A 26 -5.16 -4.72 -8.46
N LYS A 27 -4.53 -4.24 -9.54
CA LYS A 27 -4.13 -5.06 -10.68
C LYS A 27 -3.10 -6.13 -10.31
N LYS A 28 -2.07 -5.77 -9.53
CA LYS A 28 -1.00 -6.70 -9.11
C LYS A 28 -1.49 -7.71 -8.05
N THR A 29 -2.41 -7.30 -7.18
CA THR A 29 -2.99 -8.19 -6.16
C THR A 29 -4.07 -9.12 -6.72
N GLY A 30 -4.73 -8.71 -7.81
CA GLY A 30 -5.85 -9.44 -8.41
C GLY A 30 -7.19 -9.21 -7.71
N ILE A 31 -7.35 -8.07 -7.04
CA ILE A 31 -8.58 -7.72 -6.31
C ILE A 31 -9.28 -6.49 -6.92
N ALA A 32 -10.53 -6.27 -6.55
CA ALA A 32 -11.26 -5.08 -6.98
C ALA A 32 -10.61 -3.80 -6.42
N TRP A 33 -10.65 -2.72 -7.21
CA TRP A 33 -10.08 -1.42 -6.81
C TRP A 33 -10.62 -0.90 -5.48
N ALA A 34 -11.93 -1.04 -5.25
CA ALA A 34 -12.57 -0.63 -4.01
C ALA A 34 -12.02 -1.39 -2.79
N THR A 35 -11.80 -2.69 -2.94
CA THR A 35 -11.18 -3.55 -1.92
C THR A 35 -9.76 -3.07 -1.63
N ALA A 36 -8.93 -2.89 -2.67
CA ALA A 36 -7.57 -2.37 -2.50
C ALA A 36 -7.56 -1.02 -1.78
N ASN A 37 -8.46 -0.10 -2.12
CA ASN A 37 -8.55 1.21 -1.50
C ASN A 37 -8.89 1.14 0.00
N ILE A 38 -9.77 0.23 0.42
CA ILE A 38 -10.11 0.02 1.83
C ILE A 38 -8.88 -0.46 2.58
N HIS A 39 -8.25 -1.55 2.11
CA HIS A 39 -7.06 -2.11 2.75
C HIS A 39 -5.89 -1.11 2.82
N LEU A 40 -5.63 -0.35 1.74
CA LEU A 40 -4.58 0.68 1.75
C LEU A 40 -4.85 1.79 2.77
N LYS A 41 -6.10 2.22 2.94
CA LYS A 41 -6.47 3.20 3.97
C LYS A 41 -6.28 2.65 5.38
N GLU A 42 -6.69 1.40 5.61
CA GLU A 42 -6.50 0.74 6.91
C GLU A 42 -5.01 0.54 7.23
N LEU A 43 -4.21 0.10 6.26
CA LEU A 43 -2.77 -0.03 6.38
C LEU A 43 -2.08 1.32 6.64
N GLN A 44 -2.54 2.38 5.98
CA GLN A 44 -2.06 3.75 6.22
C GLN A 44 -2.40 4.22 7.63
N PHE A 45 -3.63 3.99 8.09
CA PHE A 45 -4.08 4.38 9.43
C PHE A 45 -3.27 3.67 10.53
N ASN A 46 -3.00 2.38 10.34
CA ASN A 46 -2.14 1.60 11.24
C ASN A 46 -0.64 1.94 11.08
N GLY A 47 -0.29 2.71 10.05
CA GLY A 47 1.04 3.23 9.79
C GLY A 47 2.02 2.20 9.22
N PHE A 48 1.54 1.16 8.54
CA PHE A 48 2.39 0.22 7.81
C PHE A 48 2.87 0.80 6.48
N ILE A 49 2.07 1.68 5.87
CA ILE A 49 2.36 2.32 4.60
C ILE A 49 2.12 3.83 4.69
N LYS A 50 2.66 4.56 3.72
CA LYS A 50 2.35 5.97 3.47
C LYS A 50 1.63 6.10 2.15
N GLY A 51 0.95 7.23 1.99
CA GLY A 51 0.42 7.61 0.71
C GLY A 51 0.38 9.12 0.57
N ARG A 52 0.52 9.60 -0.66
CA ARG A 52 0.42 11.01 -1.04
C ARG A 52 -0.47 11.16 -2.26
N ASP A 53 -1.07 12.32 -2.38
CA ASP A 53 -1.72 12.71 -3.62
C ASP A 53 -0.65 13.23 -4.59
N GLU A 54 -0.73 12.77 -5.83
CA GLU A 54 0.05 13.23 -6.96
C GLU A 54 -0.90 13.80 -8.01
N GLU A 55 -0.45 14.85 -8.67
CA GLU A 55 -1.19 15.45 -9.77
C GLU A 55 -0.44 15.20 -11.07
N GLU A 56 -1.12 14.55 -12.02
CA GLU A 56 -0.59 14.27 -13.35
C GLU A 56 -1.63 14.66 -14.39
N GLY A 57 -1.30 15.59 -15.28
CA GLY A 57 -2.21 16.07 -16.33
C GLY A 57 -3.54 16.63 -15.80
N GLY A 58 -3.54 17.29 -14.63
CA GLY A 58 -4.73 17.85 -13.99
C GLY A 58 -5.62 16.82 -13.29
N ARG A 59 -5.19 15.56 -13.19
CA ARG A 59 -5.89 14.51 -12.44
C ARG A 59 -5.13 14.18 -11.17
N LYS A 60 -5.83 14.19 -10.04
CA LYS A 60 -5.29 13.77 -8.74
C LYS A 60 -5.37 12.25 -8.63
N LYS A 61 -4.24 11.61 -8.40
CA LYS A 61 -4.12 10.18 -8.10
C LYS A 61 -3.44 10.01 -6.74
N LYS A 62 -3.78 8.96 -6.01
CA LYS A 62 -3.10 8.63 -4.75
C LYS A 62 -2.12 7.48 -4.98
N VAL A 63 -0.87 7.70 -4.57
CA VAL A 63 0.20 6.70 -4.63
C VAL A 63 0.62 6.25 -3.24
N TRP A 64 1.17 5.04 -3.15
CA TRP A 64 1.40 4.32 -1.91
C TRP A 64 2.77 3.66 -1.89
N TRP A 65 3.41 3.62 -0.72
CA TRP A 65 4.70 2.95 -0.51
C TRP A 65 4.84 2.50 0.96
N VAL A 66 5.71 1.51 1.19
CA VAL A 66 6.00 1.01 2.54
C VAL A 66 6.90 1.99 3.30
N GLU A 67 6.60 2.23 4.58
CA GLU A 67 7.52 2.90 5.49
C GLU A 67 8.46 1.87 6.13
N GLN A 68 9.59 1.63 5.46
CA GLN A 68 10.53 0.52 5.74
C GLN A 68 10.94 0.42 7.22
N GLN A 69 11.20 1.55 7.87
CA GLN A 69 11.65 1.60 9.27
C GLN A 69 10.63 1.03 10.27
N ARG A 70 9.33 1.11 9.97
CA ARG A 70 8.26 0.66 10.87
C ARG A 70 7.90 -0.80 10.65
N LEU A 71 8.00 -1.27 9.40
CA LEU A 71 7.78 -2.67 9.04
C LEU A 71 8.87 -3.58 9.64
N ASP A 72 10.14 -3.17 9.56
CA ASP A 72 11.27 -3.94 10.09
C ASP A 72 11.22 -4.08 11.61
N ARG A 73 10.70 -3.07 12.31
CA ARG A 73 10.47 -3.12 13.76
C ARG A 73 9.37 -4.12 14.14
N PHE A 74 8.39 -4.33 13.27
CA PHE A 74 7.29 -5.28 13.49
C PHE A 74 7.74 -6.72 13.22
N LEU A 75 8.48 -6.95 12.12
CA LEU A 75 8.99 -8.28 11.75
C LEU A 75 10.12 -8.79 12.66
N LYS A 76 10.95 -7.91 13.24
CA LYS A 76 12.00 -8.30 14.21
C LYS A 76 11.45 -8.67 15.61
N LYS A 77 10.17 -8.45 15.87
CA LYS A 77 9.51 -8.74 17.16
C LYS A 77 8.67 -10.02 17.15
N VAL A 78 8.69 -10.78 16.05
CA VAL A 78 8.05 -12.09 15.92
C VAL A 78 9.13 -13.16 15.85
#